data_AF-A0A166M3R8-F1
#
_entry.id   AF-A0A166M3R8-F1
#
_cell.length_a   1.000
_cell.length_b   1.000
_cell.length_c   1.000
_cell.angle_alpha   90.00
_cell.angle_beta   90.00
_cell.angle_gamma   90.00
#
_symmetry.space_group_name_H-M   'P 1'
#
loop_
_entity.id
_entity.type
_entity.pdbx_description
1 polymer ?
#
loop_
_entity_poly.entity_id
_entity_poly.type
_entity_poly.pdbx_seq_one_letter_code
_entity_poly.pdbx_strand_id
1 'polypeptide(L)' 'GCTTKISPDSDQQPRVCPRCHNGSVFGAKSRQWFEFCFVPLVPMSSKHVWMCSICQWQVPIQQGYVQPTSVHASLAPMY' A
#
# COMPACT_ATOMS: atom_id res chain seq x y z
N GLY A 1 1.52 -20.43 12.33
CA GLY A 1 1.04 -19.04 12.49
C GLY A 1 0.66 -18.47 11.15
N CYS A 2 0.23 -17.21 11.08
CA CYS A 2 0.02 -16.52 9.80
C CYS A 2 0.99 -15.34 9.72
N THR A 3 1.87 -15.31 8.71
CA THR A 3 2.75 -14.15 8.47
C THR A 3 2.19 -13.29 7.35
N THR A 4 2.36 -11.98 7.46
CA THR A 4 1.96 -11.03 6.41
C THR A 4 3.23 -10.46 5.78
N LYS A 5 3.41 -10.71 4.48
CA LYS A 5 4.50 -10.13 3.68
C LYS A 5 3.95 -8.99 2.83
N ILE A 6 4.58 -7.82 2.90
CA ILE A 6 4.23 -6.65 2.08
C ILE A 6 5.32 -6.48 1.03
N SER A 7 4.92 -6.41 -0.24
CA SER A 7 5.81 -6.14 -1.37
C SER A 7 5.37 -4.85 -2.06
N PRO A 8 6.28 -3.91 -2.36
CA PRO A 8 5.92 -2.72 -3.12
C PRO A 8 5.42 -3.10 -4.52
N ASP A 9 4.44 -2.37 -5.02
CA ASP A 9 3.94 -2.46 -6.39
C ASP A 9 4.85 -1.65 -7.34
N SER A 10 4.74 -1.92 -8.63
CA SER A 10 5.46 -1.22 -9.70
C SER A 10 4.99 0.23 -9.91
N ASP A 11 3.85 0.61 -9.36
CA ASP A 11 3.35 1.99 -9.36
C ASP A 11 4.23 2.91 -8.50
N GLN A 12 5.18 3.58 -9.14
CA GLN A 12 6.10 4.53 -8.52
C GLN A 12 5.53 5.96 -8.37
N GLN A 13 4.25 6.20 -8.68
CA GLN A 13 3.68 7.53 -8.49
C GLN A 13 3.61 7.87 -6.98
N PRO A 14 4.37 8.87 -6.50
CA PRO A 14 4.29 9.27 -5.11
C PRO A 14 2.92 9.92 -4.86
N ARG A 15 2.26 9.50 -3.79
CA ARG A 15 0.97 10.05 -3.37
C ARG A 15 1.06 10.65 -1.98
N VAL A 16 0.19 11.62 -1.69
CA VAL A 16 0.17 12.34 -0.41
C VAL A 16 -0.53 11.50 0.64
N CYS A 17 0.13 11.29 1.78
CA CYS A 17 -0.45 10.61 2.93
C CYS A 17 -1.44 11.52 3.67
N PRO A 18 -2.69 11.09 3.95
CA PRO A 18 -3.65 11.91 4.70
C PRO A 18 -3.31 12.02 6.20
N ARG A 19 -2.38 11.21 6.73
CA ARG A 19 -1.96 11.26 8.14
C ARG A 19 -0.77 12.18 8.38
N CYS A 20 0.28 12.05 7.56
CA CYS A 20 1.52 12.82 7.75
C CYS A 20 1.79 13.84 6.65
N HIS A 21 0.90 13.97 5.67
CA HIS A 21 0.96 14.96 4.58
C HIS A 21 2.23 14.93 3.72
N ASN A 22 2.99 13.83 3.76
CA ASN A 22 4.18 13.62 2.95
C ASN A 22 3.84 12.81 1.68
N GLY A 23 4.56 13.08 0.59
CA GLY A 23 4.46 12.37 -0.70
C GLY A 23 5.12 10.99 -0.68
N SER A 24 4.74 10.13 0.26
CA SER A 24 5.41 8.84 0.53
C SER A 24 4.44 7.68 0.61
N VAL A 25 3.25 7.82 0.02
CA VAL A 25 2.31 6.71 -0.17
C VAL A 25 2.60 6.03 -1.51
N PHE A 26 2.73 4.71 -1.46
CA PHE A 26 2.98 3.84 -2.61
C PHE A 26 2.01 2.66 -2.59
N GLY A 27 1.80 2.05 -3.76
CA GLY A 27 1.01 0.83 -3.89
C GLY A 27 1.81 -0.35 -3.36
N ALA A 28 1.17 -1.26 -2.64
CA ALA A 28 1.81 -2.46 -2.14
C ALA A 28 0.87 -3.66 -2.16
N LYS A 29 1.42 -4.86 -2.30
CA LYS A 29 0.71 -6.13 -2.24
C LYS A 29 0.98 -6.79 -0.89
N SER A 30 -0.05 -6.87 -0.06
CA SER A 30 -0.04 -7.60 1.20
C SER A 30 -0.44 -9.05 0.96
N ARG A 31 0.43 -10.00 1.29
CA ARG A 31 0.21 -11.45 1.16
C ARG A 31 0.26 -12.11 2.52
N GLN A 32 -0.80 -12.80 2.89
CA GLN A 32 -0.84 -13.62 4.09
C GLN A 32 -0.42 -15.06 3.76
N TRP A 33 0.49 -15.61 4.53
CA TRP A 33 1.02 -16.97 4.38
C TRP A 33 0.69 -17.82 5.60
N PHE A 34 0.29 -19.06 5.36
CA PHE A 34 0.18 -20.07 6.40
C PHE A 34 1.57 -20.63 6.72
N GLU A 35 1.96 -20.59 8.00
CA GLU A 35 3.23 -21.12 8.48
C GLU A 35 3.02 -22.35 9.36
N PHE A 36 3.75 -23.42 9.05
CA PHE A 36 3.90 -24.62 9.88
C PHE A 36 5.39 -24.85 10.14
N CYS A 37 5.78 -25.05 11.40
CA CYS A 37 7.18 -25.23 11.81
C CYS A 37 8.15 -24.16 11.23
N PHE A 38 7.77 -22.88 11.28
CA PHE A 38 8.57 -21.74 10.75
C PHE A 38 8.80 -21.74 9.23
N VAL A 39 8.10 -22.59 8.48
CA VAL A 39 8.14 -22.62 7.02
C VAL A 39 6.83 -22.03 6.47
N PRO A 40 6.86 -20.95 5.66
CA PRO A 40 5.68 -20.46 4.96
C PRO A 40 5.32 -21.44 3.83
N LEU A 41 4.24 -22.20 4.02
CA LEU A 41 3.87 -23.29 3.11
C LEU A 41 2.97 -22.82 1.97
N VAL A 42 1.88 -22.11 2.29
CA VAL A 42 0.84 -21.75 1.30
C VAL A 42 0.38 -20.31 1.51
N PRO A 43 0.34 -19.47 0.45
CA PRO A 43 -0.27 -18.15 0.53
C PRO A 43 -1.79 -18.29 0.65
N MET A 44 -2.38 -17.78 1.74
CA MET A 44 -3.82 -17.85 1.98
C MET A 44 -4.60 -16.75 1.28
N SER A 45 -4.06 -15.52 1.25
CA SER A 45 -4.72 -14.41 0.59
C SER A 45 -3.73 -13.35 0.15
N SER A 46 -4.12 -12.58 -0.86
CA SER A 46 -3.37 -11.43 -1.35
C SER A 46 -4.31 -10.26 -1.53
N LYS A 47 -3.91 -9.08 -1.05
CA LYS A 47 -4.67 -7.83 -1.17
C LYS A 47 -3.74 -6.70 -1.61
N HIS A 48 -4.23 -5.83 -2.48
CA HIS A 48 -3.54 -4.58 -2.81
C HIS A 48 -3.90 -3.52 -1.76
N VAL A 49 -2.91 -2.77 -1.30
CA VAL A 49 -3.04 -1.74 -0.27
C VAL A 49 -2.25 -0.50 -0.68
N TRP A 50 -2.72 0.68 -0.28
CA TRP A 50 -1.87 1.87 -0.18
C TRP A 50 -1.11 1.80 1.14
N MET A 51 0.18 2.10 1.12
CA MET A 51 1.01 2.14 2.33
C MET A 51 1.88 3.40 2.34
N CYS A 52 1.96 4.07 3.49
CA CYS A 52 2.92 5.15 3.73
C CYS A 52 4.20 4.60 4.37
N SER A 53 5.37 4.85 3.77
CA SER A 53 6.67 4.42 4.33
C SER A 53 7.09 5.20 5.60
N ILE A 54 6.46 6.34 5.89
CA ILE A 54 6.81 7.20 7.04
C ILE A 54 6.01 6.83 8.28
N CYS A 55 4.68 6.89 8.20
CA CYS A 55 3.80 6.71 9.37
C CYS A 55 3.08 5.36 9.39
N GLN A 56 3.41 4.47 8.45
CA GLN A 56 2.80 3.13 8.29
C GLN A 56 1.27 3.14 8.14
N TRP A 57 0.68 4.27 7.73
CA TRP A 57 -0.73 4.31 7.35
C TRP A 57 -0.97 3.36 6.17
N GLN A 58 -2.01 2.54 6.27
CA GLN A 58 -2.35 1.54 5.27
C GLN A 58 -3.86 1.45 5.04
N VAL A 59 -4.26 1.24 3.79
CA VAL A 59 -5.67 1.07 3.43
C VAL A 59 -5.83 0.17 2.21
N PRO A 60 -6.81 -0.74 2.15
CA PRO A 60 -7.00 -1.62 1.00
C PRO A 60 -7.43 -0.84 -0.26
N ILE A 61 -6.88 -1.25 -1.41
CA ILE A 61 -7.28 -0.76 -2.73
C ILE A 61 -8.52 -1.58 -3.13
N GLN A 62 -9.70 -0.99 -2.97
CA GLN A 62 -10.99 -1.58 -3.37
C GLN A 62 -11.69 -0.67 -4.37
N GLN A 63 -12.53 -1.27 -5.22
CA GLN A 63 -13.37 -0.52 -6.16
C GLN A 63 -14.32 0.40 -5.36
N GLY A 64 -14.18 1.71 -5.53
CA GLY A 64 -14.94 2.74 -4.79
C GLY A 64 -14.17 3.44 -3.66
N TYR A 65 -12.94 3.05 -3.36
CA TYR A 65 -12.10 3.79 -2.41
C TYR A 65 -11.46 5.01 -3.09
N VAL A 66 -11.49 6.17 -2.43
CA VAL A 66 -10.85 7.40 -2.93
C VAL A 66 -9.34 7.16 -2.98
N GLN A 67 -8.77 7.23 -4.18
CA GLN A 67 -7.33 7.05 -4.35
C GLN A 67 -6.59 8.24 -3.73
N PRO A 68 -5.48 8.03 -3.00
CA PRO A 68 -4.70 9.14 -2.47
C PRO A 68 -4.19 10.01 -3.62
N THR A 69 -4.29 11.32 -3.45
CA THR A 69 -3.91 12.31 -4.46
C THR A 69 -2.46 12.10 -4.85
N SER A 70 -2.20 11.95 -6.15
CA SER A 70 -0.83 11.90 -6.66
C SER A 70 -0.15 13.25 -6.46
N VAL A 71 1.12 13.24 -6.07
CA VAL A 71 1.90 14.47 -5.89
C VAL A 71 1.94 15.29 -7.18
N HIS A 72 1.91 14.60 -8.34
CA HIS A 72 1.83 15.25 -9.64
C HIS A 72 0.51 16.01 -9.86
N ALA A 73 -0.63 15.45 -9.43
CA ALA A 73 -1.91 16.16 -9.52
C ALA A 73 -1.98 17.37 -8.58
N SER A 74 -1.32 17.34 -7.43
CA SER A 74 -1.25 18.49 -6.52
C SER A 74 -0.40 19.66 -7.02
N LEU A 75 0.39 19.47 -8.09
CA LEU A 75 1.18 20.52 -8.73
C LEU A 75 0.56 21.01 -10.04
N ALA A 76 -0.61 20.50 -10.43
CA ALA A 76 -1.31 21.00 -11.61
C ALA A 76 -1.66 22.48 -11.39
N PRO A 77 -1.23 23.39 -12.29
CA PRO A 77 -1.64 24.78 -12.19
C PRO A 77 -3.16 24.84 -12.38
N MET A 78 -3.84 25.48 -11.43
CA MET A 78 -5.23 25.87 -11.58
C MET A 78 -5.25 27.05 -12.57
N TYR A 79 -5.32 26.77 -13.88
CA TYR A 79 -5.66 27.77 -14.90
C TYR A 79 -7.17 27.81 -15.10
#